data_AF-A0A147BV24-F1
#
_entry.id   AF-A0A147BV24-F1
#
_cell.length_a   1.000
_cell.length_b   1.000
_cell.length_c   1.000
_cell.angle_alpha   90.00
_cell.angle_beta   90.00
_cell.angle_gamma   90.00
#
_symmetry.space_group_name_H-M   'P 1'
#
loop_
_entity.id
_entity.type
_entity.pdbx_description
1 polymer ?
#
loop_
_entity_poly.entity_id
_entity_poly.type
_entity_poly.pdbx_seq_one_letter_code
_entity_poly.pdbx_strand_id
1 'polypeptide(L)'
;MEVKTFAFLQIAVLIALGLHLAPAGSNQLSGPQSSANSNEAVFCDTNCTQGTDGSWSGCRGDCFCVHVGNSTEGRCIDVKR
;
A
#
# COMPACT_ATOMS: atom_id res chain seq x y z
N MET A 1 32.78 25.67 -35.37
CA MET A 1 32.43 24.25 -35.14
C MET A 1 31.72 24.14 -33.81
N GLU A 2 30.66 24.94 -33.67
CA GLU A 2 30.16 25.42 -32.37
C GLU A 2 28.96 24.62 -31.86
N VAL A 3 28.27 23.89 -32.74
CA VAL A 3 27.05 23.14 -32.37
C VAL A 3 27.39 21.90 -31.55
N LYS A 4 28.58 21.32 -31.77
CA LYS A 4 29.04 20.13 -31.03
C LYS A 4 29.30 20.43 -29.56
N THR A 5 29.82 21.61 -29.22
CA THR A 5 30.20 21.97 -27.85
C THR A 5 28.99 22.14 -26.93
N PHE A 6 27.88 22.69 -27.44
CA PHE A 6 26.63 22.84 -26.68
C PHE A 6 26.01 21.49 -26.32
N ALA A 7 26.10 20.49 -27.20
CA ALA A 7 25.59 19.14 -26.92
C ALA A 7 26.35 18.47 -25.76
N PHE A 8 27.68 18.64 -25.70
CA PHE A 8 28.49 18.09 -24.60
C PHE A 8 28.17 18.74 -23.25
N LEU A 9 27.95 20.06 -23.22
CA LEU A 9 27.54 20.77 -22.00
C LEU A 9 26.20 20.29 -21.46
N GLN A 10 25.23 20.02 -22.35
CA GLN A 10 23.92 19.51 -21.93
C GLN A 10 23.98 18.10 -21.33
N ILE A 11 24.83 17.22 -21.88
CA ILE A 11 25.04 15.87 -21.34
C ILE A 11 25.67 15.94 -19.94
N ALA A 12 26.64 16.85 -19.72
CA ALA A 12 27.26 17.02 -18.41
C ALA A 12 26.27 17.52 -17.34
N VAL A 13 25.37 18.45 -17.69
CA VAL A 13 24.31 18.95 -16.79
C VAL A 13 23.32 17.85 -16.42
N LEU A 14 22.93 17.00 -17.38
CA LEU A 14 22.02 15.88 -17.14
C LEU A 14 22.62 14.82 -16.19
N ILE A 15 23.92 14.53 -16.31
CA ILE A 15 24.62 13.60 -15.41
C ILE A 15 24.75 14.20 -14.00
N ALA A 16 25.03 15.50 -13.88
CA ALA A 16 25.09 16.19 -12.59
C ALA A 16 23.74 16.25 -11.86
N LEU A 17 22.64 16.49 -12.58
CA LEU A 17 21.29 16.47 -11.99
C LEU A 17 20.76 15.05 -11.72
N GLY A 18 21.21 14.06 -12.49
CA GLY A 18 20.78 12.66 -12.36
C GLY A 18 21.26 11.97 -11.08
N LEU A 19 22.28 12.49 -10.41
CA LEU A 19 22.81 11.98 -9.14
C LEU A 19 21.85 12.14 -7.94
N HIS A 20 20.77 12.94 -8.07
CA HIS A 20 19.74 13.06 -7.03
C HIS A 20 18.56 12.09 -7.20
N LEU A 21 18.51 11.32 -8.28
CA LEU A 21 17.48 10.30 -8.47
C LEU A 21 17.97 9.01 -7.81
N ALA A 22 17.86 8.97 -6.47
CA ALA A 22 18.02 7.73 -5.73
C ALA A 22 17.08 6.68 -6.34
N PRO A 23 17.57 5.49 -6.74
CA PRO A 23 16.68 4.42 -7.11
C PRO A 23 15.88 4.07 -5.85
N ALA A 24 14.56 4.27 -5.88
CA ALA A 24 13.66 3.61 -4.95
C ALA A 24 13.57 2.11 -5.31
N GLY A 25 14.72 1.44 -5.34
CA GLY A 25 14.84 0.00 -5.42
C GLY A 25 14.56 -0.57 -4.03
N SER A 26 13.29 -0.55 -3.61
CA SER A 26 12.87 -1.27 -2.41
C SER A 26 12.67 -2.74 -2.75
N ASN A 27 13.77 -3.46 -2.98
CA ASN A 27 13.82 -4.91 -2.86
C ASN A 27 14.41 -5.30 -1.50
N GLN A 28 14.17 -4.49 -0.47
CA GLN A 28 14.44 -4.92 0.88
C GLN A 28 13.30 -5.88 1.26
N LEU A 29 13.63 -7.16 1.35
CA LEU A 29 12.87 -8.14 2.09
C LEU A 29 12.87 -7.66 3.55
N SER A 30 11.97 -6.74 3.84
CA SER A 30 11.79 -6.19 5.15
C SER A 30 11.07 -7.23 6.00
N GLY A 31 11.87 -8.02 6.72
CA GLY A 31 11.47 -8.41 8.07
C GLY A 31 10.97 -7.17 8.85
N PRO A 32 10.07 -7.39 9.81
CA PRO A 32 8.94 -6.51 10.13
C PRO A 32 9.38 -5.05 10.33
N GLN A 33 9.07 -4.21 9.35
CA GLN A 33 9.19 -2.77 9.47
C GLN A 33 8.01 -2.28 10.31
N SER A 34 8.24 -2.24 11.62
CA SER A 34 7.47 -1.44 12.55
C SER A 34 7.70 0.04 12.20
N SER A 35 6.76 0.63 11.47
CA SER A 35 6.58 2.07 11.43
C SER A 35 5.44 2.45 12.37
N ALA A 36 5.74 3.41 13.24
CA ALA A 36 4.88 3.92 14.28
C ALA A 36 3.50 4.36 13.75
N ASN A 37 2.46 4.02 14.52
CA ASN A 37 1.03 4.03 14.21
C ASN A 37 0.56 2.76 13.49
N SER A 38 0.96 1.59 13.99
CA SER A 38 0.40 0.31 13.57
C SER A 38 -1.04 0.23 14.05
N ASN A 39 -1.98 0.72 13.24
CA ASN A 39 -3.37 0.42 13.44
C ASN A 39 -3.57 -1.09 13.21
N GLU A 40 -3.39 -1.86 14.28
CA GLU A 40 -3.45 -3.31 14.28
C GLU A 40 -4.85 -3.73 13.87
N ALA A 41 -4.94 -4.42 12.73
CA ALA A 41 -6.17 -5.07 12.33
C ALA A 41 -6.35 -6.32 13.21
N VAL A 42 -7.20 -6.20 14.22
CA VAL A 42 -7.52 -7.28 15.14
C VAL A 42 -8.70 -8.07 14.57
N PHE A 43 -8.58 -9.38 14.50
CA PHE A 43 -9.70 -10.23 14.11
C PHE A 43 -10.73 -10.31 15.22
N CYS A 44 -11.99 -10.12 14.88
CA CYS A 44 -13.10 -10.39 15.78
C CYS A 44 -13.49 -11.88 15.72
N ASP A 45 -14.24 -12.34 16.73
CA ASP A 45 -14.60 -13.77 16.86
C ASP A 45 -15.60 -14.26 15.79
N THR A 46 -16.16 -13.35 14.99
CA THR A 46 -17.24 -13.63 14.04
C THR A 46 -16.79 -13.42 12.59
N ASN A 47 -17.43 -14.17 11.68
CA ASN A 47 -17.38 -13.89 10.25
C ASN A 47 -18.61 -13.08 9.83
N CYS A 48 -18.58 -12.58 8.60
CA CYS A 48 -19.71 -11.93 7.97
C CYS A 48 -20.06 -12.59 6.63
N THR A 49 -21.33 -12.48 6.25
CA THR A 49 -21.84 -13.03 4.99
C THR A 49 -22.73 -12.04 4.27
N GLN A 50 -22.77 -12.15 2.95
CA GLN A 50 -23.64 -11.34 2.11
C GLN A 50 -25.03 -11.99 1.99
N GLY A 51 -26.06 -11.22 2.32
CA GLY A 51 -27.46 -11.58 2.15
C GLY A 51 -27.91 -11.50 0.69
N THR A 52 -29.13 -11.98 0.42
CA THR A 52 -29.75 -11.98 -0.91
C THR A 52 -30.10 -10.57 -1.43
N ASP A 53 -30.17 -9.60 -0.51
CA ASP A 53 -30.30 -8.17 -0.79
C ASP A 53 -28.96 -7.47 -1.06
N GLY A 54 -27.85 -8.22 -1.01
CA GLY A 54 -26.49 -7.70 -1.16
C GLY A 54 -25.90 -7.09 0.12
N SER A 55 -26.66 -7.05 1.22
CA SER A 55 -26.23 -6.50 2.51
C SER A 55 -25.31 -7.46 3.25
N TRP A 56 -24.32 -6.93 3.98
CA TRP A 56 -23.40 -7.74 4.77
C TRP A 56 -23.82 -7.77 6.24
N SER A 57 -23.84 -8.94 6.85
CA SER A 57 -24.21 -9.13 8.26
C SER A 57 -23.29 -10.14 8.96
N GLY A 58 -23.22 -10.07 10.30
CA GLY A 58 -22.47 -11.01 11.13
C GLY A 58 -21.46 -10.37 12.10
N CYS A 59 -20.98 -9.16 11.79
CA CYS A 59 -20.11 -8.42 12.70
C CYS A 59 -20.90 -7.74 13.82
N ARG A 60 -20.25 -7.54 14.97
CA ARG A 60 -20.85 -6.95 16.18
C ARG A 60 -19.91 -5.89 16.76
N GLY A 61 -20.47 -4.95 17.52
CA GLY A 61 -19.70 -3.88 18.16
C GLY A 61 -19.03 -2.98 17.11
N ASP A 62 -17.77 -2.62 17.36
CA ASP A 62 -16.98 -1.75 16.48
C ASP A 62 -16.31 -2.51 15.32
N CYS A 63 -16.55 -3.82 15.20
CA CYS A 63 -16.00 -4.63 14.12
C CYS A 63 -16.71 -4.36 12.78
N PHE A 64 -15.95 -4.28 11.70
CA PHE A 64 -16.47 -4.16 10.33
C PHE A 64 -16.08 -5.35 9.46
N CYS A 65 -16.91 -5.60 8.44
CA CYS A 65 -16.77 -6.75 7.54
C CYS A 65 -15.80 -6.46 6.40
N VAL A 66 -14.88 -7.39 6.12
CA VAL A 66 -13.97 -7.33 4.97
C VAL A 66 -14.07 -8.61 4.18
N HIS A 67 -14.24 -8.50 2.86
CA HIS A 67 -14.30 -9.63 1.94
C HIS A 67 -13.34 -9.42 0.77
N VAL A 68 -12.95 -10.51 0.11
CA VAL A 68 -12.05 -10.46 -1.05
C VAL A 68 -12.82 -10.78 -2.31
N GLY A 69 -12.76 -9.86 -3.29
CA GLY A 69 -13.42 -10.02 -4.58
C GLY A 69 -14.93 -10.25 -4.45
N ASN A 70 -15.43 -11.28 -5.14
CA ASN A 70 -16.85 -11.65 -5.18
C ASN A 70 -17.24 -12.74 -4.16
N SER A 71 -16.42 -12.97 -3.13
CA SER A 71 -16.79 -13.89 -2.04
C SER A 71 -18.05 -13.40 -1.33
N THR A 72 -18.98 -14.30 -1.04
CA THR A 72 -20.16 -14.03 -0.18
C THR A 72 -19.86 -14.23 1.30
N GLU A 73 -18.62 -14.59 1.62
CA GLU A 73 -18.09 -14.71 2.98
C GLU A 73 -16.94 -13.71 3.19
N GLY A 74 -16.89 -13.15 4.39
CA GLY A 74 -15.89 -12.20 4.82
C GLY A 74 -15.53 -12.39 6.29
N ARG A 75 -14.53 -11.64 6.75
CA ARG A 75 -14.06 -11.66 8.14
C ARG A 75 -14.34 -10.33 8.82
N CYS A 76 -14.75 -10.38 10.08
CA CYS A 76 -14.91 -9.19 10.89
C CYS A 76 -13.55 -8.79 11.49
N ILE A 77 -13.18 -7.52 11.32
CA ILE A 77 -11.98 -6.95 11.92
C ILE A 77 -12.32 -5.66 12.68
N ASP A 78 -11.53 -5.36 13.70
CA ASP A 78 -11.48 -4.07 14.36
C ASP A 78 -10.10 -3.46 14.10
N VAL A 79 -10.04 -2.13 14.07
CA VAL A 79 -8.80 -1.39 13.88
C VAL A 79 -8.50 -0.69 15.19
N LYS A 80 -7.61 -1.29 15.99
CA LYS A 80 -7.15 -0.66 17.24
C LYS A 80 -6.20 0.48 16.90
N ARG A 81 -6.43 1.64 17.52
CA ARG A 81 -5.64 2.86 17.32
C ARG A 81 -4.57 3.01 18.39
#